data_AF-A0A975CUA9-F1
#
_entry.id   AF-A0A975CUA9-F1
#
_cell.length_a   1.000
_cell.length_b   1.000
_cell.length_c   1.000
_cell.angle_alpha   90.00
_cell.angle_beta   90.00
_cell.angle_gamma   90.00
#
_symmetry.space_group_name_H-M   'P 1'
#
loop_
_entity.id
_entity.type
_entity.pdbx_description
1 polymer ?
#
loop_
_entity_poly.entity_id
_entity_poly.type
_entity_poly.pdbx_seq_one_letter_code
_entity_poly.pdbx_strand_id
1 'polypeptide(L)'
;MKKKNYLFFVLLVAISIISCKSASGLEEVLKTYSVANKTECETKDGYWYKDKCWANFKETNNNITASEIDAEVDKQLTSVKDFGLELNNNNYKLDLFLPQIDEEENEFTFISVFTNKNGKKQTLVQVAPLKAMEKEKKKFSVQSVLFDADLSVLKDNQEAKISSYIIAKGKAEVIKTGDNEETMLLDFKGSLSSKKDSSTMPYTVKAGMMLTGIGNTTLEVKGNEVYLNGILGTISYKQFKNLIKEHPEVKTIVLEKVPGSINDAVNMHTGKLIKNAGFTTKVLANSQISSGGVDLFCAGRKRVVTKGAKIGVHSWSGGSFSAGELPKDHPAHQYQIAYFNEVLGSPNGEDFYFYTLQSASFNDIHWMSIDEVKTWNLATEINK
;
A
#
# COMPACT_ATOMS: atom_id res chain seq x y z
N MET A 1 22.23 30.19 20.50
CA MET A 1 20.96 29.95 19.76
C MET A 1 20.43 28.58 20.14
N LYS A 2 19.16 28.51 20.54
CA LYS A 2 18.53 27.36 21.23
C LYS A 2 18.50 26.12 20.33
N LYS A 3 18.98 24.98 20.85
CA LYS A 3 18.71 23.62 20.34
C LYS A 3 17.19 23.44 20.24
N LYS A 4 16.60 23.63 19.06
CA LYS A 4 15.21 23.22 18.80
C LYS A 4 15.18 21.68 18.78
N ASN A 5 14.12 21.08 19.31
CA ASN A 5 13.93 19.63 19.26
C ASN A 5 13.55 19.26 17.82
N TYR A 6 14.53 18.78 17.03
CA TYR A 6 14.43 18.52 15.58
C TYR A 6 13.63 17.27 15.19
N LEU A 7 13.17 16.47 16.15
CA LEU A 7 12.36 15.25 15.91
C LEU A 7 10.89 15.56 15.54
N PHE A 8 10.57 16.82 15.22
CA PHE A 8 9.19 17.33 15.15
C PHE A 8 8.64 17.46 13.71
N PHE A 9 9.47 17.24 12.69
CA PHE A 9 9.06 17.43 11.29
C PHE A 9 8.75 16.12 10.53
N VAL A 10 9.09 14.96 11.12
CA VAL A 10 9.02 13.63 10.49
C VAL A 10 7.60 13.04 10.44
N LEU A 11 6.56 13.76 10.88
CA LEU A 11 5.19 13.22 10.93
C LEU A 11 4.20 13.88 9.98
N LEU A 12 4.70 14.47 8.89
CA LEU A 12 3.86 15.08 7.85
C LEU A 12 3.31 14.07 6.82
N VAL A 13 3.40 12.77 7.07
CA VAL A 13 3.02 11.74 6.08
C VAL A 13 1.98 10.77 6.61
N ALA A 14 0.81 11.28 6.96
CA ALA A 14 -0.38 10.45 6.89
C ALA A 14 -0.74 10.26 5.40
N ILE A 15 -0.19 9.21 4.78
CA ILE A 15 -0.61 8.63 3.50
C ILE A 15 -0.36 9.49 2.22
N SER A 16 0.25 10.68 2.32
CA SER A 16 0.41 11.60 1.16
C SER A 16 1.83 12.14 0.88
N ILE A 17 2.92 11.45 1.23
CA ILE A 17 4.28 11.90 0.91
C ILE A 17 5.15 10.71 0.50
N ILE A 18 5.03 10.34 -0.77
CA ILE A 18 6.23 10.23 -1.58
C ILE A 18 6.37 11.65 -2.15
N SER A 19 7.34 12.46 -1.67
CA SER A 19 7.57 13.75 -2.31
C SER A 19 8.26 13.45 -3.63
N CYS A 20 7.46 13.50 -4.69
CA CYS A 20 7.75 12.92 -5.97
C CYS A 20 8.06 14.06 -6.94
N LYS A 21 9.28 14.60 -6.84
CA LYS A 21 9.75 15.70 -7.70
C LYS A 21 11.19 15.47 -8.18
N SER A 22 11.50 14.28 -8.67
CA SER A 22 12.68 14.10 -9.51
C SER A 22 12.25 13.97 -10.98
N ALA A 23 12.43 15.05 -11.74
CA ALA A 23 12.16 15.08 -13.18
C ALA A 23 12.91 13.97 -13.95
N SER A 24 14.02 13.47 -13.40
CA SER A 24 14.79 12.35 -13.95
C SER A 24 14.02 11.03 -14.02
N GLY A 25 13.11 10.77 -13.08
CA GLY A 25 12.38 9.49 -13.03
C GLY A 25 11.33 9.36 -14.14
N LEU A 26 10.60 10.44 -14.41
CA LEU A 26 9.61 10.46 -15.49
C LEU A 26 10.29 10.37 -16.87
N GLU A 27 11.37 11.12 -17.11
CA GLU A 27 12.12 11.05 -18.37
C GLU A 27 12.67 9.65 -18.66
N GLU A 28 13.14 8.95 -17.62
CA GLU A 28 13.68 7.61 -17.74
C GLU A 28 12.61 6.59 -18.16
N VAL A 29 11.40 6.71 -17.62
CA VAL A 29 10.26 5.83 -17.90
C VAL A 29 9.61 6.13 -19.26
N LEU A 30 9.67 7.37 -19.73
CA LEU A 30 9.15 7.77 -21.05
C LEU A 30 10.07 7.43 -22.23
N LYS A 31 11.28 6.94 -21.96
CA LYS A 31 12.28 6.68 -22.98
C LYS A 31 11.81 5.57 -23.94
N THR A 32 12.03 5.76 -25.23
CA THR A 32 11.74 4.76 -26.28
C THR A 32 12.94 4.50 -27.17
N TYR A 33 13.05 3.29 -27.71
CA TYR A 33 13.99 2.98 -28.79
C TYR A 33 13.32 3.12 -30.16
N SER A 34 14.01 3.75 -31.11
CA SER A 34 13.60 3.75 -32.51
C SER A 34 14.02 2.43 -33.16
N VAL A 35 13.06 1.51 -33.32
CA VAL A 35 13.24 0.18 -33.94
C VAL A 35 12.02 -0.18 -34.78
N ALA A 36 12.20 -1.05 -35.78
CA ALA A 36 11.15 -1.36 -36.75
C ALA A 36 10.16 -2.44 -36.29
N ASN A 37 10.54 -3.27 -35.31
CA ASN A 37 9.74 -4.41 -34.87
C ASN A 37 10.11 -4.87 -33.45
N LYS A 38 9.29 -5.81 -32.94
CA LYS A 38 9.46 -6.42 -31.62
C LYS A 38 10.83 -7.09 -31.42
N THR A 39 11.34 -7.83 -32.40
CA THR A 39 12.62 -8.56 -32.28
C THR A 39 13.80 -7.60 -32.08
N GLU A 40 13.83 -6.49 -32.83
CA GLU A 40 14.83 -5.44 -32.62
C GLU A 40 14.69 -4.75 -31.26
N CYS A 41 13.45 -4.58 -30.78
CA CYS A 41 13.18 -4.03 -29.46
C CYS A 41 13.74 -4.90 -28.34
N GLU A 42 13.45 -6.20 -28.38
CA GLU A 42 13.91 -7.18 -27.40
C GLU A 42 15.44 -7.30 -27.38
N THR A 43 16.09 -7.19 -28.55
CA THR A 43 17.56 -7.18 -28.66
C THR A 43 18.20 -6.00 -27.91
N LYS A 44 17.44 -4.92 -27.67
CA LYS A 44 17.88 -3.74 -26.91
C LYS A 44 17.42 -3.72 -25.45
N ASP A 45 16.94 -4.85 -24.92
CA ASP A 45 16.29 -4.93 -23.59
C ASP A 45 15.10 -3.96 -23.47
N GLY A 46 14.37 -3.75 -24.57
CA GLY A 46 13.17 -2.92 -24.62
C GLY A 46 11.88 -3.73 -24.55
N TYR A 47 10.79 -3.09 -24.12
CA TYR A 47 9.45 -3.67 -24.06
C TYR A 47 8.60 -3.21 -25.24
N TRP A 48 8.20 -4.15 -26.10
CA TRP A 48 7.37 -3.85 -27.26
C TRP A 48 5.89 -3.79 -26.89
N TYR A 49 5.28 -2.61 -27.01
CA TYR A 49 3.86 -2.39 -26.69
C TYR A 49 3.26 -1.30 -27.57
N LYS A 50 2.06 -1.58 -28.14
CA LYS A 50 1.34 -0.67 -29.06
C LYS A 50 2.24 -0.07 -30.15
N ASP A 51 2.97 -0.94 -30.84
CA ASP A 51 3.91 -0.59 -31.94
C ASP A 51 5.01 0.41 -31.55
N LYS A 52 5.35 0.46 -30.26
CA LYS A 52 6.47 1.23 -29.71
C LYS A 52 7.38 0.33 -28.89
N CYS A 53 8.67 0.64 -28.94
CA CYS A 53 9.65 -0.01 -28.07
C CYS A 53 9.98 0.89 -26.89
N TRP A 54 9.42 0.57 -25.72
CA TRP A 54 9.66 1.29 -24.48
C TRP A 54 10.98 0.85 -23.85
N ALA A 55 11.89 1.79 -23.64
CA ALA A 55 13.12 1.53 -22.92
C ALA A 55 12.85 1.58 -21.42
N ASN A 56 13.67 0.88 -20.63
CA ASN A 56 13.61 0.87 -19.16
C ASN A 56 12.28 0.40 -18.54
N PHE A 57 11.29 0.02 -19.34
CA PHE A 57 10.11 -0.66 -18.85
C PHE A 57 10.41 -2.15 -18.77
N LYS A 58 10.48 -2.67 -17.54
CA LYS A 58 10.43 -4.09 -17.29
C LYS A 58 9.03 -4.44 -16.85
N GLU A 59 8.54 -5.56 -17.33
CA GLU A 59 7.26 -6.10 -16.87
C GLU A 59 7.41 -6.40 -15.37
N THR A 60 6.87 -5.53 -14.52
CA THR A 60 7.00 -5.62 -13.06
C THR A 60 5.97 -6.57 -12.46
N ASN A 61 5.99 -6.71 -11.13
CA ASN A 61 5.13 -7.55 -10.28
C ASN A 61 3.61 -7.45 -10.52
N ASN A 62 3.13 -6.60 -11.42
CA ASN A 62 1.73 -6.57 -11.87
C ASN A 62 1.40 -7.69 -12.86
N ASN A 63 2.38 -8.38 -13.44
CA ASN A 63 2.19 -9.53 -14.34
C ASN A 63 2.08 -10.87 -13.59
N ILE A 64 1.37 -10.91 -12.48
CA ILE A 64 1.05 -12.20 -11.85
C ILE A 64 -0.04 -12.85 -12.71
N THR A 65 0.20 -14.05 -13.22
CA THR A 65 -0.86 -14.76 -13.98
C THR A 65 -1.88 -15.40 -13.05
N ALA A 66 -3.05 -15.75 -13.59
CA ALA A 66 -4.09 -16.47 -12.83
C ALA A 66 -3.61 -17.84 -12.30
N SER A 67 -2.63 -18.47 -12.93
CA SER A 67 -2.03 -19.72 -12.46
C SER A 67 -0.97 -19.52 -11.36
N GLU A 68 -0.37 -18.34 -11.26
CA GLU A 68 0.73 -18.06 -10.33
C GLU A 68 0.27 -17.38 -9.04
N ILE A 69 -0.86 -16.66 -9.07
CA ILE A 69 -1.31 -15.83 -7.95
C ILE A 69 -1.38 -16.58 -6.61
N ASP A 70 -1.83 -17.83 -6.61
CA ASP A 70 -1.92 -18.62 -5.39
C ASP A 70 -0.54 -18.91 -4.78
N ALA A 71 0.42 -19.28 -5.63
CA ALA A 71 1.78 -19.58 -5.20
C ALA A 71 2.50 -18.32 -4.71
N GLU A 72 2.32 -17.18 -5.41
CA GLU A 72 2.93 -15.92 -5.02
C GLU A 72 2.33 -15.39 -3.71
N VAL A 73 1.01 -15.49 -3.51
CA VAL A 73 0.36 -15.12 -2.24
C VAL A 73 0.85 -16.03 -1.10
N ASP A 74 0.90 -17.34 -1.29
CA ASP A 74 1.34 -18.27 -0.24
C ASP A 74 2.83 -18.08 0.11
N LYS A 75 3.67 -17.76 -0.88
CA LYS A 75 5.07 -17.37 -0.69
C LYS A 75 5.17 -16.10 0.14
N GLN A 76 4.51 -15.01 -0.26
CA GLN A 76 4.52 -13.74 0.46
C GLN A 76 4.03 -13.91 1.91
N LEU A 77 2.90 -14.60 2.12
CA LEU A 77 2.35 -14.86 3.46
C LEU A 77 3.24 -15.76 4.32
N THR A 78 3.99 -16.67 3.72
CA THR A 78 4.94 -17.53 4.45
C THR A 78 6.18 -16.74 4.84
N SER A 79 6.74 -15.94 3.93
CA SER A 79 7.92 -15.11 4.17
C SER A 79 7.74 -14.13 5.31
N VAL A 80 6.52 -13.61 5.52
CA VAL A 80 6.26 -12.63 6.60
C VAL A 80 5.95 -13.25 7.97
N LYS A 81 5.87 -14.58 8.10
CA LYS A 81 5.62 -15.23 9.41
C LYS A 81 6.75 -15.01 10.40
N ASP A 82 7.97 -14.88 9.90
CA ASP A 82 9.17 -14.67 10.70
C ASP A 82 9.41 -13.18 11.02
N PHE A 83 8.54 -12.29 10.52
CA PHE A 83 8.60 -10.86 10.77
C PHE A 83 7.86 -10.50 12.05
N GLY A 84 8.37 -9.51 12.76
CA GLY A 84 7.84 -9.14 14.07
C GLY A 84 8.76 -8.20 14.83
N LEU A 85 8.24 -7.76 15.97
CA LEU A 85 8.97 -7.03 17.00
C LEU A 85 9.04 -7.91 18.24
N GLU A 86 10.24 -8.18 18.74
CA GLU A 86 10.44 -8.61 20.11
C GLU A 86 10.77 -7.39 20.96
N LEU A 87 10.02 -7.13 22.03
CA LEU A 87 10.29 -6.04 22.97
C LEU A 87 10.16 -6.55 24.40
N ASN A 88 11.27 -6.48 25.13
CA ASN A 88 11.37 -6.93 26.53
C ASN A 88 10.86 -8.37 26.72
N ASN A 89 11.36 -9.31 25.89
CA ASN A 89 10.99 -10.74 25.86
C ASN A 89 9.53 -11.02 25.48
N ASN A 90 8.86 -10.07 24.81
CA ASN A 90 7.50 -10.26 24.30
C ASN A 90 7.50 -10.10 22.79
N ASN A 91 6.87 -11.06 22.11
CA ASN A 91 6.75 -11.05 20.65
C ASN A 91 5.46 -10.36 20.22
N TYR A 92 5.57 -9.47 19.25
CA TYR A 92 4.49 -8.72 18.66
C TYR A 92 4.52 -8.89 17.14
N LYS A 93 3.35 -9.15 16.56
CA LYS A 93 3.19 -9.03 15.10
C LYS A 93 3.21 -7.54 14.73
N LEU A 94 3.84 -7.25 13.61
CA LEU A 94 3.75 -5.92 13.02
C LEU A 94 2.41 -5.81 12.30
N ASP A 95 1.62 -4.81 12.68
CA ASP A 95 0.39 -4.43 11.99
C ASP A 95 0.69 -3.61 10.74
N LEU A 96 1.86 -2.95 10.73
CA LEU A 96 2.34 -2.09 9.65
C LEU A 96 3.86 -1.98 9.74
N PHE A 97 4.53 -1.98 8.58
CA PHE A 97 5.93 -1.61 8.44
C PHE A 97 6.07 -0.72 7.21
N LEU A 98 6.42 0.55 7.42
CA LEU A 98 6.56 1.54 6.37
C LEU A 98 7.99 2.12 6.37
N PRO A 99 8.82 1.73 5.39
CA PRO A 99 10.02 2.48 5.07
C PRO A 99 9.67 3.80 4.37
N GLN A 100 10.35 4.88 4.73
CA GLN A 100 10.17 6.22 4.15
C GLN A 100 11.53 6.86 3.89
N ILE A 101 11.63 7.58 2.77
CA ILE A 101 12.80 8.37 2.39
C ILE A 101 12.45 9.85 2.60
N ASP A 102 13.32 10.56 3.31
CA ASP A 102 13.30 12.01 3.40
C ASP A 102 14.57 12.55 2.75
N GLU A 103 14.45 13.00 1.49
CA GLU A 103 15.58 13.53 0.72
C GLU A 103 16.04 14.89 1.24
N GLU A 104 15.12 15.70 1.79
CA GLU A 104 15.43 17.05 2.30
C GLU A 104 16.29 16.96 3.57
N GLU A 105 15.94 16.05 4.47
CA GLU A 105 16.68 15.81 5.72
C GLU A 105 17.82 14.78 5.55
N ASN A 106 17.93 14.14 4.39
CA ASN A 106 18.91 13.10 4.09
C ASN A 106 18.81 11.92 5.08
N GLU A 107 17.58 11.51 5.38
CA GLU A 107 17.23 10.47 6.34
C GLU A 107 16.37 9.37 5.70
N PHE A 108 16.45 8.18 6.29
CA PHE A 108 15.59 7.05 6.01
C PHE A 108 14.92 6.61 7.31
N THR A 109 13.59 6.55 7.29
CA THR A 109 12.76 6.26 8.47
C THR A 109 12.02 4.94 8.28
N PHE A 110 12.02 4.11 9.32
CA PHE A 110 11.17 2.92 9.41
C PHE A 110 10.11 3.15 10.47
N ILE A 111 8.84 3.00 10.09
CA ILE A 111 7.69 3.14 10.97
C ILE A 111 7.07 1.75 11.15
N SER A 112 7.17 1.21 12.36
CA SER A 112 6.58 -0.08 12.72
C SER A 112 5.40 0.15 13.67
N VAL A 113 4.19 -0.27 13.30
CA VAL A 113 3.02 -0.25 14.19
C VAL A 113 2.75 -1.67 14.68
N PHE A 114 2.46 -1.81 15.96
CA PHE A 114 2.10 -3.09 16.57
C PHE A 114 1.07 -2.89 17.69
N THR A 115 0.36 -3.96 18.03
CA THR A 115 -0.62 -3.97 19.11
C THR A 115 0.00 -4.61 20.35
N ASN A 116 0.06 -3.87 21.46
CA ASN A 116 0.58 -4.41 22.71
C ASN A 116 -0.40 -5.40 23.36
N LYS A 117 0.02 -6.05 24.46
CA LYS A 117 -0.80 -7.05 25.16
C LYS A 117 -2.14 -6.54 25.69
N ASN A 118 -2.28 -5.22 25.86
CA ASN A 118 -3.52 -4.59 26.32
C ASN A 118 -4.44 -4.17 25.16
N GLY A 119 -4.13 -4.57 23.93
CA GLY A 119 -4.89 -4.19 22.74
C GLY A 119 -4.63 -2.76 22.27
N LYS A 120 -3.65 -2.04 22.85
CA LYS A 120 -3.33 -0.66 22.47
C LYS A 120 -2.26 -0.63 21.39
N LYS A 121 -2.48 0.16 20.34
CA LYS A 121 -1.50 0.42 19.28
C LYS A 121 -0.32 1.24 19.79
N GLN A 122 0.87 0.85 19.37
CA GLN A 122 2.13 1.54 19.62
C GLN A 122 2.93 1.64 18.32
N THR A 123 3.80 2.64 18.24
CA THR A 123 4.65 2.85 17.07
C THR A 123 6.11 2.90 17.48
N LEU A 124 6.95 2.09 16.81
CA LEU A 124 8.40 2.19 16.88
C LEU A 124 8.89 2.89 15.61
N VAL A 125 9.48 4.07 15.78
CA VAL A 125 10.12 4.84 14.70
C VAL A 125 11.62 4.66 14.79
N GLN A 126 12.25 4.28 13.68
CA GLN A 126 13.69 4.08 13.59
C GLN A 126 14.26 4.93 12.46
N VAL A 127 15.30 5.72 12.73
CA VAL A 127 15.85 6.68 11.79
C VAL A 127 17.32 6.38 11.55
N ALA A 128 17.72 6.32 10.28
CA ALA A 128 19.10 6.25 9.83
C ALA A 128 19.38 7.36 8.80
N PRO A 129 20.65 7.78 8.63
CA PRO A 129 21.02 8.61 7.49
C PRO A 129 20.74 7.88 6.16
N LEU A 130 20.30 8.58 5.12
CA LEU A 130 19.92 7.98 3.83
C LEU A 130 21.06 7.14 3.21
N LYS A 131 22.30 7.59 3.34
CA LYS A 131 23.51 6.85 2.93
C LYS A 131 23.62 5.45 3.56
N ALA A 132 22.92 5.15 4.65
CA ALA A 132 22.91 3.82 5.26
C ALA A 132 22.21 2.77 4.37
N MET A 133 21.33 3.21 3.46
CA MET A 133 20.57 2.34 2.57
C MET A 133 21.27 2.00 1.26
N GLU A 134 22.42 2.61 0.97
CA GLU A 134 23.28 2.26 -0.16
C GLU A 134 23.54 0.74 -0.25
N LYS A 135 23.55 0.20 -1.47
CA LYS A 135 23.63 -1.26 -1.74
C LYS A 135 24.78 -1.95 -1.02
N GLU A 136 25.94 -1.31 -0.92
CA GLU A 136 27.15 -1.87 -0.32
C GLU A 136 27.09 -1.96 1.22
N LYS A 137 26.25 -1.13 1.86
CA LYS A 137 26.15 -1.08 3.32
C LYS A 137 25.22 -2.17 3.85
N LYS A 138 25.81 -3.27 4.32
CA LYS A 138 25.10 -4.39 4.97
C LYS A 138 24.83 -4.18 6.45
N LYS A 139 25.46 -3.19 7.08
CA LYS A 139 25.39 -2.96 8.52
C LYS A 139 25.42 -1.48 8.86
N PHE A 140 24.49 -1.01 9.68
CA PHE A 140 24.39 0.39 10.09
C PHE A 140 23.68 0.55 11.45
N SER A 141 23.64 1.77 11.98
CA SER A 141 22.95 2.08 13.24
C SER A 141 21.77 3.00 13.01
N VAL A 142 20.71 2.79 13.78
CA VAL A 142 19.51 3.63 13.81
C VAL A 142 19.34 4.28 15.18
N GLN A 143 18.75 5.47 15.21
CA GLN A 143 18.07 5.98 16.40
C GLN A 143 16.68 5.36 16.48
N SER A 144 16.17 5.13 17.68
CA SER A 144 14.89 4.45 17.88
C SER A 144 14.03 5.17 18.91
N VAL A 145 12.76 5.36 18.62
CA VAL A 145 11.80 6.04 19.50
C VAL A 145 10.51 5.23 19.52
N LEU A 146 10.06 4.87 20.73
CA LEU A 146 8.82 4.16 20.94
C LEU A 146 7.74 5.12 21.44
N PHE A 147 6.59 5.06 20.78
CA PHE A 147 5.42 5.90 21.04
C PHE A 147 4.25 5.06 21.53
N ASP A 148 3.53 5.57 22.52
CA ASP A 148 2.30 4.99 23.06
C ASP A 148 1.05 5.50 22.33
N ALA A 149 1.12 5.48 21.00
CA ALA A 149 0.08 5.86 20.06
C ALA A 149 0.31 5.16 18.72
N ASP A 150 -0.75 5.07 17.92
CA ASP A 150 -0.64 4.76 16.49
C ASP A 150 -0.34 6.04 15.72
N LEU A 151 0.91 6.22 15.29
CA LEU A 151 1.29 7.41 14.53
C LEU A 151 0.80 7.38 13.08
N SER A 152 0.38 6.23 12.55
CA SER A 152 -0.07 6.10 11.15
C SER A 152 -1.43 6.74 10.88
N VAL A 153 -2.19 7.04 11.93
CA VAL A 153 -3.55 7.60 11.86
C VAL A 153 -3.67 8.98 12.50
N LEU A 154 -2.54 9.58 12.93
CA LEU A 154 -2.55 10.95 13.46
C LEU A 154 -2.80 11.94 12.33
N LYS A 155 -3.59 12.97 12.64
CA LYS A 155 -3.86 14.10 11.73
C LYS A 155 -2.90 15.25 12.03
N ASP A 156 -2.64 16.09 11.03
CA ASP A 156 -1.71 17.23 11.08
C ASP A 156 -1.94 18.15 12.29
N ASN A 157 -3.20 18.35 12.69
CA ASN A 157 -3.54 19.18 13.86
C ASN A 157 -3.18 18.56 15.22
N GLN A 158 -2.64 17.35 15.26
CA GLN A 158 -2.21 16.63 16.47
C GLN A 158 -0.68 16.57 16.63
N GLU A 159 0.09 17.17 15.71
CA GLU A 159 1.56 17.17 15.72
C GLU A 159 2.16 17.65 17.03
N ALA A 160 1.59 18.73 17.60
CA ALA A 160 2.04 19.30 18.87
C ALA A 160 2.05 18.27 20.03
N LYS A 161 1.27 17.18 19.92
CA LYS A 161 1.16 16.12 20.94
C LYS A 161 2.09 14.93 20.71
N ILE A 162 2.76 14.80 19.57
CA ILE A 162 3.60 13.62 19.24
C ILE A 162 4.66 13.37 20.32
N SER A 163 5.34 14.43 20.74
CA SER A 163 6.37 14.35 21.79
C SER A 163 5.84 13.85 23.14
N SER A 164 4.55 14.03 23.42
CA SER A 164 3.90 13.56 24.64
C SER A 164 3.68 12.04 24.63
N TYR A 165 3.58 11.42 23.45
CA TYR A 165 3.42 9.98 23.31
C TYR A 165 4.73 9.19 23.42
N ILE A 166 5.89 9.85 23.44
CA ILE A 166 7.19 9.17 23.57
C ILE A 166 7.29 8.49 24.93
N ILE A 167 7.45 7.17 24.93
CA ILE A 167 7.63 6.35 26.14
C ILE A 167 9.02 5.76 26.28
N ALA A 168 9.79 5.60 25.20
CA ALA A 168 11.18 5.15 25.29
C ALA A 168 12.03 5.64 24.11
N LYS A 169 13.34 5.72 24.30
CA LYS A 169 14.31 6.08 23.25
C LYS A 169 15.53 5.18 23.32
N GLY A 170 16.18 4.95 22.19
CA GLY A 170 17.39 4.14 22.18
C GLY A 170 18.02 4.06 20.81
N LYS A 171 18.78 3.00 20.60
CA LYS A 171 19.49 2.74 19.35
C LYS A 171 19.42 1.26 19.03
N ALA A 172 19.54 0.95 17.74
CA ALA A 172 19.77 -0.41 17.28
C ALA A 172 20.85 -0.45 16.22
N GLU A 173 21.48 -1.61 16.14
CA GLU A 173 22.24 -2.04 15.00
C GLU A 173 21.30 -2.73 14.02
N VAL A 174 21.50 -2.50 12.73
CA VAL A 174 20.71 -3.09 11.65
C VAL A 174 21.62 -3.92 10.77
N ILE A 175 21.21 -5.14 10.49
CA ILE A 175 21.82 -6.01 9.48
C ILE A 175 20.85 -6.05 8.29
N LYS A 176 21.34 -5.62 7.13
CA LYS A 176 20.63 -5.64 5.85
C LYS A 176 21.11 -6.83 5.02
N THR A 177 20.18 -7.67 4.61
CA THR A 177 20.42 -8.79 3.68
C THR A 177 19.43 -8.74 2.50
N GLY A 178 19.66 -9.56 1.48
CA GLY A 178 18.92 -9.51 0.20
C GLY A 178 19.77 -8.97 -0.95
N ASP A 179 19.39 -9.32 -2.18
CA ASP A 179 20.16 -8.98 -3.40
C ASP A 179 19.63 -7.72 -4.10
N ASN A 180 18.38 -7.36 -3.80
CA ASN A 180 17.66 -6.21 -4.35
C ASN A 180 16.67 -5.65 -3.31
N GLU A 181 15.95 -4.58 -3.66
CA GLU A 181 15.00 -3.94 -2.76
C GLU A 181 13.85 -4.88 -2.35
N GLU A 182 13.29 -5.63 -3.29
CA GLU A 182 12.15 -6.53 -3.02
C GLU A 182 12.49 -7.67 -2.05
N THR A 183 13.71 -8.19 -2.13
CA THR A 183 14.23 -9.27 -1.27
C THR A 183 14.93 -8.74 -0.02
N MET A 184 14.91 -7.42 0.19
CA MET A 184 15.60 -6.80 1.31
C MET A 184 14.97 -7.22 2.64
N LEU A 185 15.80 -7.76 3.52
CA LEU A 185 15.49 -8.09 4.91
C LEU A 185 16.33 -7.23 5.85
N LEU A 186 15.70 -6.82 6.95
CA LEU A 186 16.26 -5.93 7.95
C LEU A 186 16.08 -6.56 9.33
N ASP A 187 17.22 -6.92 9.94
CA ASP A 187 17.30 -7.39 11.31
C ASP A 187 17.83 -6.27 12.20
N PHE A 188 16.95 -5.67 12.99
CA PHE A 188 17.29 -4.66 13.99
C PHE A 188 17.53 -5.35 15.33
N LYS A 189 18.60 -4.98 16.02
CA LYS A 189 18.89 -5.43 17.39
C LYS A 189 19.42 -4.28 18.22
N GLY A 190 18.72 -3.98 19.32
CA GLY A 190 19.07 -2.84 20.14
C GLY A 190 18.39 -2.84 21.50
N SER A 191 18.38 -1.66 22.11
CA SER A 191 17.70 -1.44 23.37
C SER A 191 17.08 -0.05 23.41
N LEU A 192 15.99 0.06 24.18
CA LEU A 192 15.28 1.30 24.48
C LEU A 192 15.39 1.59 25.98
N SER A 193 15.59 2.84 26.35
CA SER A 193 15.51 3.32 27.73
C SER A 193 14.13 3.96 27.96
N SER A 194 13.40 3.42 28.93
CA SER A 194 12.09 3.89 29.36
C SER A 194 12.16 5.32 29.91
N LYS A 195 11.26 6.19 29.45
CA LYS A 195 11.13 7.56 29.97
C LYS A 195 10.64 7.60 31.42
N LYS A 196 9.94 6.55 31.88
CA LYS A 196 9.29 6.50 33.19
C LYS A 196 10.27 6.22 34.32
N ASP A 197 11.18 5.26 34.10
CA ASP A 197 12.01 4.68 35.16
C ASP A 197 13.45 4.41 34.69
N SER A 198 13.83 4.86 33.49
CA SER A 198 15.15 4.62 32.88
C SER A 198 15.51 3.15 32.69
N SER A 199 14.55 2.23 32.86
CA SER A 199 14.78 0.80 32.63
C SER A 199 15.14 0.53 31.16
N THR A 200 16.07 -0.39 30.96
CA THR A 200 16.52 -0.80 29.63
C THR A 200 15.68 -1.97 29.15
N MET A 201 15.02 -1.80 28.00
CA MET A 201 14.23 -2.81 27.32
C MET A 201 14.99 -3.27 26.07
N PRO A 202 15.51 -4.51 26.02
CA PRO A 202 16.06 -5.05 24.79
C PRO A 202 14.94 -5.22 23.75
N TYR A 203 15.28 -5.03 22.48
CA TYR A 203 14.34 -5.26 21.41
C TYR A 203 15.01 -5.77 20.13
N THR A 204 14.26 -6.52 19.34
CA THR A 204 14.62 -6.88 17.97
C THR A 204 13.45 -6.60 17.03
N VAL A 205 13.74 -6.21 15.80
CA VAL A 205 12.74 -6.13 14.73
C VAL A 205 13.25 -6.97 13.57
N LYS A 206 12.40 -7.84 13.05
CA LYS A 206 12.62 -8.51 11.77
C LYS A 206 11.55 -8.02 10.82
N ALA A 207 11.98 -7.39 9.73
CA ALA A 207 11.07 -6.90 8.70
C ALA A 207 11.73 -7.00 7.33
N GLY A 208 10.94 -6.94 6.27
CA GLY A 208 11.42 -6.90 4.89
C GLY A 208 10.44 -6.14 4.01
N MET A 209 10.86 -5.80 2.79
CA MET A 209 10.00 -5.06 1.87
C MET A 209 8.72 -5.83 1.54
N MET A 210 8.73 -7.16 1.54
CA MET A 210 7.52 -7.97 1.37
C MET A 210 6.40 -7.63 2.37
N LEU A 211 6.74 -7.15 3.58
CA LEU A 211 5.76 -6.77 4.59
C LEU A 211 4.93 -5.55 4.17
N THR A 212 5.48 -4.67 3.33
CA THR A 212 4.77 -3.46 2.88
C THR A 212 3.57 -3.82 2.01
N GLY A 213 3.63 -4.94 1.26
CA GLY A 213 2.57 -5.40 0.36
C GLY A 213 1.45 -6.23 0.99
N ILE A 214 1.56 -6.60 2.28
CA ILE A 214 0.65 -7.60 2.88
C ILE A 214 -0.76 -7.06 3.09
N GLY A 215 -0.89 -5.78 3.43
CA GLY A 215 -2.16 -5.19 3.87
C GLY A 215 -2.56 -5.64 5.29
N ASN A 216 -3.67 -5.09 5.80
CA ASN A 216 -4.14 -5.35 7.17
C ASN A 216 -5.66 -5.56 7.25
N THR A 217 -6.27 -6.02 6.16
CA THR A 217 -7.73 -6.17 6.09
C THR A 217 -8.30 -7.10 7.15
N THR A 218 -9.50 -6.78 7.61
CA THR A 218 -10.34 -7.65 8.44
C THR A 218 -11.64 -7.96 7.72
N LEU A 219 -12.13 -9.19 7.91
CA LEU A 219 -13.44 -9.65 7.44
C LEU A 219 -14.27 -10.10 8.64
N GLU A 220 -15.46 -9.51 8.80
CA GLU A 220 -16.43 -9.93 9.82
C GLU A 220 -17.71 -10.45 9.14
N VAL A 221 -17.97 -11.75 9.26
CA VAL A 221 -19.16 -12.38 8.66
C VAL A 221 -20.39 -12.14 9.55
N LYS A 222 -21.45 -11.60 8.97
CA LYS A 222 -22.76 -11.38 9.60
C LYS A 222 -23.88 -11.88 8.68
N GLY A 223 -24.35 -13.09 8.94
CA GLY A 223 -25.37 -13.73 8.10
C GLY A 223 -24.84 -13.96 6.69
N ASN A 224 -25.50 -13.38 5.69
CA ASN A 224 -25.11 -13.47 4.28
C ASN A 224 -24.21 -12.31 3.80
N GLU A 225 -23.79 -11.44 4.71
CA GLU A 225 -22.89 -10.31 4.42
C GLU A 225 -21.53 -10.52 5.12
N VAL A 226 -20.46 -10.00 4.53
CA VAL A 226 -19.15 -9.85 5.17
C VAL A 226 -18.78 -8.38 5.20
N TYR A 227 -18.26 -7.90 6.32
CA TYR A 227 -17.86 -6.51 6.54
C TYR A 227 -16.34 -6.41 6.40
N LEU A 228 -15.90 -5.64 5.41
CA LEU A 228 -14.50 -5.42 5.05
C LEU A 228 -14.01 -4.06 5.57
N ASN A 229 -12.90 -4.09 6.30
CA ASN A 229 -12.16 -2.91 6.76
C ASN A 229 -10.66 -3.10 6.51
N GLY A 230 -9.90 -2.01 6.43
CA GLY A 230 -8.43 -2.01 6.36
C GLY A 230 -7.87 -1.83 4.95
N ILE A 231 -6.54 -1.76 4.87
CA ILE A 231 -5.76 -1.59 3.64
C ILE A 231 -5.62 -2.96 2.96
N LEU A 232 -6.04 -3.03 1.70
CA LEU A 232 -5.97 -4.23 0.85
C LEU A 232 -4.52 -4.57 0.52
N GLY A 233 -4.24 -5.87 0.37
CA GLY A 233 -2.92 -6.37 0.00
C GLY A 233 -2.92 -7.87 -0.22
N THR A 234 -1.79 -8.51 0.02
CA THR A 234 -1.64 -9.97 -0.11
C THR A 234 -2.64 -10.75 0.75
N ILE A 235 -2.89 -10.29 1.99
CA ILE A 235 -3.78 -11.00 2.92
C ILE A 235 -5.23 -11.00 2.46
N SER A 236 -5.71 -9.94 1.80
CA SER A 236 -7.09 -9.85 1.35
C SER A 236 -7.42 -10.92 0.30
N TYR A 237 -6.51 -11.25 -0.60
CA TYR A 237 -6.73 -12.33 -1.57
C TYR A 237 -6.97 -13.66 -0.87
N LYS A 238 -6.10 -14.02 0.10
CA LYS A 238 -6.25 -15.27 0.87
C LYS A 238 -7.54 -15.28 1.69
N GLN A 239 -7.88 -14.15 2.31
CA GLN A 239 -9.10 -14.00 3.09
C GLN A 239 -10.35 -14.24 2.23
N PHE A 240 -10.45 -13.62 1.04
CA PHE A 240 -11.59 -13.84 0.16
C PHE A 240 -11.63 -15.25 -0.43
N LYS A 241 -10.47 -15.84 -0.74
CA LYS A 241 -10.41 -17.24 -1.19
C LYS A 241 -10.94 -18.19 -0.12
N ASN A 242 -10.56 -17.98 1.14
CA ASN A 242 -11.07 -18.76 2.26
C ASN A 242 -12.57 -18.48 2.49
N LEU A 243 -13.01 -17.22 2.44
CA LEU A 243 -14.42 -16.84 2.57
C LEU A 243 -15.30 -17.58 1.55
N ILE A 244 -14.91 -17.63 0.28
CA ILE A 244 -15.67 -18.34 -0.77
C ILE A 244 -15.81 -19.84 -0.44
N LYS A 245 -14.76 -20.44 0.12
CA LYS A 245 -14.73 -21.86 0.44
C LYS A 245 -15.50 -22.18 1.72
N GLU A 246 -15.35 -21.36 2.75
CA GLU A 246 -15.76 -21.64 4.13
C GLU A 246 -17.12 -21.02 4.46
N HIS A 247 -17.53 -19.97 3.74
CA HIS A 247 -18.76 -19.22 3.95
C HIS A 247 -19.57 -19.07 2.65
N PRO A 248 -20.00 -20.17 2.00
CA PRO A 248 -20.73 -20.12 0.73
C PRO A 248 -22.08 -19.38 0.82
N GLU A 249 -22.63 -19.20 2.01
CA GLU A 249 -23.83 -18.41 2.31
C GLU A 249 -23.61 -16.90 2.14
N VAL A 250 -22.38 -16.42 2.26
CA VAL A 250 -22.06 -15.00 2.09
C VAL A 250 -22.15 -14.65 0.61
N LYS A 251 -22.95 -13.62 0.31
CA LYS A 251 -23.18 -13.14 -1.07
C LYS A 251 -22.94 -11.64 -1.23
N THR A 252 -22.74 -10.92 -0.12
CA THR A 252 -22.53 -9.48 -0.12
C THR A 252 -21.28 -9.12 0.65
N ILE A 253 -20.46 -8.26 0.05
CA ILE A 253 -19.29 -7.64 0.68
C ILE A 253 -19.66 -6.20 0.99
N VAL A 254 -19.71 -5.85 2.27
CA VAL A 254 -19.93 -4.50 2.76
C VAL A 254 -18.57 -3.86 2.99
N LEU A 255 -18.19 -2.90 2.15
CA LEU A 255 -16.95 -2.16 2.29
C LEU A 255 -17.20 -0.98 3.24
N GLU A 256 -16.65 -1.02 4.46
CA GLU A 256 -16.86 0.02 5.47
C GLU A 256 -15.77 1.09 5.39
N LYS A 257 -14.54 0.75 5.77
CA LYS A 257 -13.39 1.66 5.72
C LYS A 257 -12.25 0.99 4.98
N VAL A 258 -12.15 1.26 3.68
CA VAL A 258 -11.18 0.62 2.78
C VAL A 258 -10.40 1.71 2.05
N PRO A 259 -9.32 2.24 2.66
CA PRO A 259 -8.63 3.41 2.14
C PRO A 259 -7.86 3.15 0.83
N GLY A 260 -7.63 1.90 0.46
CA GLY A 260 -6.92 1.54 -0.76
C GLY A 260 -6.26 0.17 -0.69
N SER A 261 -5.38 -0.07 -1.66
CA SER A 261 -4.47 -1.21 -1.72
C SER A 261 -3.03 -0.75 -1.59
N ILE A 262 -2.19 -1.63 -1.07
CA ILE A 262 -0.72 -1.47 -1.05
C ILE A 262 -0.02 -2.51 -1.93
N ASN A 263 -0.79 -3.42 -2.53
CA ASN A 263 -0.35 -4.40 -3.52
C ASN A 263 -1.40 -4.50 -4.64
N ASP A 264 -1.26 -3.64 -5.64
CA ASP A 264 -2.26 -3.48 -6.71
C ASP A 264 -2.36 -4.73 -7.59
N ALA A 265 -1.24 -5.40 -7.84
CA ALA A 265 -1.21 -6.68 -8.56
C ALA A 265 -2.16 -7.70 -7.94
N VAL A 266 -1.99 -7.95 -6.62
CA VAL A 266 -2.84 -8.88 -5.89
C VAL A 266 -4.27 -8.34 -5.74
N ASN A 267 -4.44 -7.03 -5.63
CA ASN A 267 -5.77 -6.42 -5.54
C ASN A 267 -6.61 -6.67 -6.81
N MET A 268 -6.02 -6.53 -8.00
CA MET A 268 -6.70 -6.87 -9.26
C MET A 268 -7.16 -8.33 -9.27
N HIS A 269 -6.31 -9.27 -8.82
CA HIS A 269 -6.70 -10.68 -8.70
C HIS A 269 -7.77 -10.92 -7.64
N THR A 270 -7.73 -10.18 -6.54
CA THR A 270 -8.78 -10.23 -5.50
C THR A 270 -10.11 -9.76 -6.08
N GLY A 271 -10.12 -8.68 -6.86
CA GLY A 271 -11.29 -8.21 -7.59
C GLY A 271 -11.82 -9.26 -8.58
N LYS A 272 -10.95 -9.89 -9.38
CA LYS A 272 -11.36 -10.97 -10.29
C LYS A 272 -11.98 -12.16 -9.56
N LEU A 273 -11.40 -12.56 -8.41
CA LEU A 273 -11.94 -13.61 -7.56
C LEU A 273 -13.35 -13.26 -7.05
N ILE A 274 -13.58 -12.01 -6.63
CA ILE A 274 -14.89 -11.49 -6.21
C ILE A 274 -15.89 -11.48 -7.38
N LYS A 275 -15.47 -10.99 -8.55
CA LYS A 275 -16.29 -10.94 -9.77
C LYS A 275 -16.73 -12.33 -10.20
N ASN A 276 -15.80 -13.28 -10.25
CA ASN A 276 -16.04 -14.66 -10.66
C ASN A 276 -16.95 -15.41 -9.68
N ALA A 277 -16.83 -15.12 -8.38
CA ALA A 277 -17.74 -15.65 -7.37
C ALA A 277 -19.13 -14.99 -7.37
N GLY A 278 -19.32 -13.91 -8.13
CA GLY A 278 -20.62 -13.26 -8.33
C GLY A 278 -21.13 -12.49 -7.11
N PHE A 279 -20.24 -12.02 -6.23
CA PHE A 279 -20.62 -11.24 -5.06
C PHE A 279 -21.31 -9.91 -5.43
N THR A 280 -22.16 -9.45 -4.51
CA THR A 280 -22.59 -8.05 -4.44
C THR A 280 -21.56 -7.26 -3.65
N THR A 281 -21.16 -6.08 -4.12
CA THR A 281 -20.40 -5.11 -3.32
C THR A 281 -21.33 -3.99 -2.89
N LYS A 282 -21.17 -3.54 -1.64
CA LYS A 282 -22.08 -2.60 -1.00
C LYS A 282 -21.30 -1.59 -0.18
N VAL A 283 -21.64 -0.32 -0.30
CA VAL A 283 -21.19 0.76 0.59
C VAL A 283 -22.39 1.39 1.31
N LEU A 284 -22.25 1.58 2.61
CA LEU A 284 -23.24 2.17 3.50
C LEU A 284 -23.04 3.69 3.59
N ALA A 285 -24.01 4.41 4.16
CA ALA A 285 -23.95 5.87 4.28
C ALA A 285 -22.73 6.37 5.07
N ASN A 286 -22.18 5.55 5.96
CA ASN A 286 -20.98 5.84 6.75
C ASN A 286 -19.70 5.19 6.17
N SER A 287 -19.80 4.51 5.04
CA SER A 287 -18.64 3.90 4.37
C SER A 287 -17.73 4.97 3.77
N GLN A 288 -16.44 4.70 3.80
CA GLN A 288 -15.41 5.47 3.12
C GLN A 288 -14.45 4.50 2.43
N ILE A 289 -14.47 4.50 1.12
CA ILE A 289 -13.57 3.71 0.28
C ILE A 289 -12.78 4.63 -0.65
N SER A 290 -11.53 4.30 -0.92
CA SER A 290 -10.71 5.04 -1.88
C SER A 290 -9.71 4.13 -2.58
N SER A 291 -9.12 4.61 -3.69
CA SER A 291 -8.03 3.91 -4.39
C SER A 291 -8.42 2.47 -4.76
N GLY A 292 -7.56 1.48 -4.49
CA GLY A 292 -7.86 0.06 -4.68
C GLY A 292 -9.12 -0.48 -3.97
N GLY A 293 -9.67 0.24 -2.99
CA GLY A 293 -10.99 -0.06 -2.42
C GLY A 293 -12.13 0.18 -3.42
N VAL A 294 -11.98 1.19 -4.30
CA VAL A 294 -12.90 1.45 -5.42
C VAL A 294 -12.77 0.37 -6.48
N ASP A 295 -11.55 -0.10 -6.78
CA ASP A 295 -11.30 -1.22 -7.69
C ASP A 295 -12.08 -2.46 -7.22
N LEU A 296 -12.00 -2.79 -5.94
CA LEU A 296 -12.69 -3.92 -5.35
C LEU A 296 -14.21 -3.73 -5.35
N PHE A 297 -14.70 -2.52 -5.11
CA PHE A 297 -16.11 -2.19 -5.23
C PHE A 297 -16.62 -2.43 -6.67
N CYS A 298 -15.84 -2.04 -7.69
CA CYS A 298 -16.17 -2.24 -9.09
C CYS A 298 -16.28 -3.72 -9.50
N ALA A 299 -15.61 -4.63 -8.77
CA ALA A 299 -15.66 -6.06 -9.03
C ALA A 299 -17.02 -6.71 -8.71
N GLY A 300 -17.89 -6.05 -7.94
CA GLY A 300 -19.21 -6.59 -7.62
C GLY A 300 -20.07 -6.82 -8.88
N ARG A 301 -20.75 -7.96 -8.92
CA ARG A 301 -21.77 -8.23 -9.95
C ARG A 301 -22.96 -7.28 -9.82
N LYS A 302 -23.36 -7.02 -8.57
CA LYS A 302 -24.23 -5.91 -8.18
C LYS A 302 -23.43 -4.96 -7.31
N ARG A 303 -23.60 -3.66 -7.49
CA ARG A 303 -22.84 -2.59 -6.84
C ARG A 303 -23.82 -1.62 -6.21
N VAL A 304 -23.95 -1.69 -4.89
CA VAL A 304 -24.96 -0.94 -4.12
C VAL A 304 -24.29 0.24 -3.43
N VAL A 305 -24.76 1.44 -3.71
CA VAL A 305 -24.30 2.67 -3.05
C VAL A 305 -25.43 3.24 -2.20
N THR A 306 -25.21 3.39 -0.90
CA THR A 306 -26.13 4.14 -0.04
C THR A 306 -25.71 5.60 -0.01
N LYS A 307 -26.66 6.52 -0.18
CA LYS A 307 -26.39 7.97 -0.13
C LYS A 307 -25.66 8.33 1.17
N GLY A 308 -24.60 9.13 1.06
CA GLY A 308 -23.71 9.49 2.17
C GLY A 308 -22.36 8.76 2.14
N ALA A 309 -22.28 7.60 1.47
CA ALA A 309 -21.03 6.90 1.25
C ALA A 309 -20.00 7.79 0.54
N LYS A 310 -18.74 7.69 0.97
CA LYS A 310 -17.61 8.38 0.33
C LYS A 310 -16.83 7.40 -0.54
N ILE A 311 -16.74 7.70 -1.84
CA ILE A 311 -16.01 6.92 -2.85
C ILE A 311 -14.95 7.85 -3.44
N GLY A 312 -13.67 7.55 -3.19
CA GLY A 312 -12.55 8.41 -3.52
C GLY A 312 -11.65 7.81 -4.61
N VAL A 313 -11.36 8.57 -5.66
CA VAL A 313 -10.46 8.14 -6.74
C VAL A 313 -9.24 9.06 -6.82
N HIS A 314 -8.10 8.51 -7.23
CA HIS A 314 -6.86 9.25 -7.48
C HIS A 314 -5.90 8.42 -8.34
N SER A 315 -4.87 9.07 -8.87
CA SER A 315 -3.79 8.40 -9.60
C SER A 315 -2.92 7.53 -8.69
N TRP A 316 -2.37 6.42 -9.19
CA TRP A 316 -1.30 5.70 -8.50
C TRP A 316 0.07 6.35 -8.79
N SER A 317 1.08 6.01 -7.97
CA SER A 317 2.45 6.52 -8.08
C SER A 317 3.42 5.43 -8.50
N GLY A 318 4.34 5.76 -9.40
CA GLY A 318 5.51 4.94 -9.74
C GLY A 318 6.75 5.30 -8.92
N GLY A 319 6.58 5.92 -7.75
CA GLY A 319 7.67 6.35 -6.87
C GLY A 319 8.27 7.70 -7.24
N SER A 320 8.57 7.98 -8.52
CA SER A 320 9.12 9.26 -9.00
C SER A 320 8.19 10.03 -9.95
N PHE A 321 7.03 9.45 -10.28
CA PHE A 321 5.99 10.09 -11.09
C PHE A 321 4.59 9.61 -10.67
N SER A 322 3.57 10.37 -11.07
CA SER A 322 2.15 9.99 -11.03
C SER A 322 1.73 9.36 -12.35
N ALA A 323 0.93 8.31 -12.30
CA ALA A 323 0.48 7.62 -13.51
C ALA A 323 -0.29 8.51 -14.50
N GLY A 324 -0.99 9.55 -14.02
CA GLY A 324 -1.65 10.54 -14.88
C GLY A 324 -0.68 11.36 -15.75
N GLU A 325 0.62 11.33 -15.47
CA GLU A 325 1.67 11.99 -16.26
C GLU A 325 2.16 11.10 -17.42
N LEU A 326 1.83 9.81 -17.41
CA LEU A 326 2.21 8.88 -18.47
C LEU A 326 1.29 9.04 -19.70
N PRO A 327 1.83 8.88 -20.93
CA PRO A 327 1.04 8.75 -22.14
C PRO A 327 0.02 7.60 -22.05
N LYS A 328 -1.17 7.77 -22.62
CA LYS A 328 -2.23 6.73 -22.60
C LYS A 328 -1.81 5.38 -23.21
N ASP A 329 -0.82 5.38 -24.09
CA ASP A 329 -0.26 4.19 -24.71
C ASP A 329 0.97 3.62 -23.99
N HIS A 330 1.32 4.16 -22.81
CA HIS A 330 2.37 3.63 -21.97
C HIS A 330 1.99 2.24 -21.41
N PRO A 331 2.89 1.24 -21.44
CA PRO A 331 2.59 -0.14 -21.04
C PRO A 331 2.21 -0.29 -19.56
N ALA A 332 2.61 0.64 -18.69
CA ALA A 332 2.23 0.62 -17.27
C ALA A 332 0.71 0.62 -17.03
N HIS A 333 -0.09 1.12 -17.98
CA HIS A 333 -1.54 1.14 -17.88
C HIS A 333 -2.21 -0.21 -18.17
N GLN A 334 -1.52 -1.12 -18.86
CA GLN A 334 -2.15 -2.25 -19.54
C GLN A 334 -2.95 -3.19 -18.61
N TYR A 335 -2.42 -3.50 -17.42
CA TYR A 335 -3.05 -4.42 -16.49
C TYR A 335 -4.26 -3.81 -15.80
N GLN A 336 -4.18 -2.54 -15.44
CA GLN A 336 -5.30 -1.81 -14.86
C GLN A 336 -6.42 -1.61 -15.89
N ILE A 337 -6.08 -1.27 -17.13
CA ILE A 337 -7.05 -1.21 -18.24
C ILE A 337 -7.73 -2.58 -18.42
N ALA A 338 -6.96 -3.66 -18.46
CA ALA A 338 -7.51 -5.02 -18.58
C ALA A 338 -8.45 -5.35 -17.41
N TYR A 339 -8.04 -5.02 -16.18
CA TYR A 339 -8.85 -5.23 -14.98
C TYR A 339 -10.17 -4.45 -15.04
N PHE A 340 -10.12 -3.13 -15.27
CA PHE A 340 -11.34 -2.31 -15.32
C PHE A 340 -12.26 -2.70 -16.49
N ASN A 341 -11.71 -3.07 -17.64
CA ASN A 341 -12.51 -3.61 -18.74
C ASN A 341 -13.20 -4.93 -18.36
N GLU A 342 -12.56 -5.77 -17.55
CA GLU A 342 -13.16 -7.01 -17.04
C GLU A 342 -14.30 -6.74 -16.04
N VAL A 343 -14.12 -5.78 -15.12
CA VAL A 343 -15.09 -5.53 -14.04
C VAL A 343 -16.21 -4.56 -14.43
N LEU A 344 -15.94 -3.55 -15.26
CA LEU A 344 -16.89 -2.52 -15.71
C LEU A 344 -17.36 -2.68 -17.17
N GLY A 345 -16.68 -3.51 -17.96
CA GLY A 345 -16.93 -3.65 -19.40
C GLY A 345 -16.18 -2.60 -20.23
N SER A 346 -15.75 -2.99 -21.43
CA SER A 346 -15.15 -2.07 -22.41
C SER A 346 -16.23 -1.31 -23.20
N PRO A 347 -16.04 -0.02 -23.55
CA PRO A 347 -14.87 0.82 -23.26
C PRO A 347 -14.91 1.51 -21.88
N ASN A 348 -16.03 1.42 -21.15
CA ASN A 348 -16.25 2.16 -19.90
C ASN A 348 -15.15 1.91 -18.84
N GLY A 349 -14.58 0.71 -18.79
CA GLY A 349 -13.50 0.37 -17.88
C GLY A 349 -12.22 1.16 -18.13
N GLU A 350 -11.77 1.23 -19.38
CA GLU A 350 -10.60 2.03 -19.77
C GLU A 350 -10.83 3.51 -19.51
N ASP A 351 -12.00 4.04 -19.89
CA ASP A 351 -12.32 5.45 -19.70
C ASP A 351 -12.39 5.82 -18.21
N PHE A 352 -13.00 4.96 -17.39
CA PHE A 352 -13.06 5.14 -15.94
C PHE A 352 -11.67 5.12 -15.31
N TYR A 353 -10.80 4.18 -15.72
CA TYR A 353 -9.41 4.14 -15.25
C TYR A 353 -8.68 5.45 -15.54
N PHE A 354 -8.75 6.00 -16.76
CA PHE A 354 -8.10 7.27 -17.05
C PHE A 354 -8.74 8.45 -16.32
N TYR A 355 -10.04 8.40 -16.03
CA TYR A 355 -10.70 9.38 -15.18
C TYR A 355 -10.15 9.34 -13.75
N THR A 356 -9.90 8.16 -13.16
CA THR A 356 -9.31 8.10 -11.81
C THR A 356 -7.94 8.77 -11.75
N LEU A 357 -7.11 8.57 -12.78
CA LEU A 357 -5.77 9.18 -12.87
C LEU A 357 -5.82 10.72 -12.99
N GLN A 358 -6.84 11.26 -13.66
CA GLN A 358 -6.97 12.71 -13.90
C GLN A 358 -7.69 13.43 -12.76
N SER A 359 -8.47 12.71 -11.94
CA SER A 359 -9.32 13.31 -10.91
C SER A 359 -8.54 13.89 -9.75
N ALA A 360 -7.45 13.22 -9.34
CA ALA A 360 -6.57 13.68 -8.28
C ALA A 360 -5.17 13.06 -8.43
N SER A 361 -4.14 13.78 -7.98
CA SER A 361 -2.80 13.21 -7.82
C SER A 361 -2.79 12.11 -6.74
N PHE A 362 -1.76 11.26 -6.72
CA PHE A 362 -1.68 10.19 -5.72
C PHE A 362 -1.63 10.66 -4.25
N ASN A 363 -1.30 11.93 -4.00
CA ASN A 363 -1.27 12.53 -2.66
C ASN A 363 -2.61 13.16 -2.24
N ASP A 364 -3.61 13.17 -3.13
CA ASP A 364 -4.93 13.76 -2.89
C ASP A 364 -6.03 12.75 -3.22
N ILE A 365 -7.28 13.04 -2.83
CA ILE A 365 -8.43 12.18 -3.09
C ILE A 365 -9.56 13.02 -3.67
N HIS A 366 -9.98 12.67 -4.88
CA HIS A 366 -11.23 13.16 -5.44
C HIS A 366 -12.39 12.33 -4.91
N TRP A 367 -13.15 12.89 -3.97
CA TRP A 367 -14.38 12.28 -3.46
C TRP A 367 -15.51 12.49 -4.48
N MET A 368 -15.88 11.42 -5.17
CA MET A 368 -16.87 11.45 -6.24
C MET A 368 -18.24 11.91 -5.73
N SER A 369 -18.86 12.81 -6.50
CA SER A 369 -20.27 13.14 -6.36
C SER A 369 -21.16 11.96 -6.79
N ILE A 370 -22.43 11.99 -6.35
CA ILE A 370 -23.38 10.96 -6.77
C ILE A 370 -23.66 10.98 -8.27
N ASP A 371 -23.49 12.13 -8.93
CA ASP A 371 -23.69 12.24 -10.37
C ASP A 371 -22.50 11.67 -11.14
N GLU A 372 -21.28 11.77 -10.62
CA GLU A 372 -20.13 11.06 -11.17
C GLU A 372 -20.26 9.54 -10.99
N VAL A 373 -20.72 9.08 -9.81
CA VAL A 373 -21.03 7.65 -9.57
C VAL A 373 -22.03 7.11 -10.60
N LYS A 374 -23.04 7.90 -10.99
CA LYS A 374 -23.97 7.53 -12.07
C LYS A 374 -23.34 7.61 -13.45
N THR A 375 -22.58 8.67 -13.73
CA THR A 375 -21.94 8.92 -15.04
C THR A 375 -21.06 7.74 -15.42
N TRP A 376 -20.30 7.22 -14.46
CA TRP A 376 -19.40 6.08 -14.65
C TRP A 376 -20.07 4.72 -14.49
N ASN A 377 -21.40 4.69 -14.28
CA ASN A 377 -22.16 3.48 -13.95
C ASN A 377 -21.47 2.66 -12.85
N LEU A 378 -20.95 3.32 -11.81
CA LEU A 378 -20.26 2.66 -10.70
C LEU A 378 -21.25 1.90 -9.81
N ALA A 379 -22.45 2.41 -9.67
CA ALA A 379 -23.53 1.77 -8.93
C ALA A 379 -24.53 1.12 -9.89
N THR A 380 -24.94 -0.11 -9.60
CA THR A 380 -26.13 -0.72 -10.22
C THR A 380 -27.40 -0.41 -9.43
N GLU A 381 -27.26 0.03 -8.18
CA GLU A 381 -28.35 0.41 -7.27
C GLU A 381 -27.87 1.55 -6.36
N ILE A 382 -28.71 2.58 -6.22
CA ILE A 382 -28.44 3.71 -5.32
C ILE A 382 -29.59 3.81 -4.31
N ASN A 383 -29.28 3.56 -3.04
CA ASN A 383 -30.21 3.63 -1.93
C ASN A 383 -30.23 5.04 -1.31
N LYS A 384 -31.42 5.46 -0.86
CA LYS A 384 -31.67 6.81 -0.34
C LYS A 384 -31.04 7.06 1.02
#